data_AF-A0ABC9BLD9-F1
#
_entry.id   AF-A0ABC9BLD9-F1
#
_cell.length_a   1.000
_cell.length_b   1.000
_cell.length_c   1.000
_cell.angle_alpha   90.00
_cell.angle_beta   90.00
_cell.angle_gamma   90.00
#
_symmetry.space_group_name_H-M   'P 1'
#
loop_
_entity.id
_entity.type
_entity.pdbx_description
1 polymer ?
#
loop_
_entity_poly.entity_id
_entity_poly.type
_entity_poly.pdbx_seq_one_letter_code
_entity_poly.pdbx_strand_id
1 'polypeptide(L)'
;MMPYGTAAEAEAALGRSMTWAEALWFRYSAGMPDLWLTWNIALVYLVMYAVAPLPVMILQQLAPGYALRHKLQPGVPQPSPVSAYLTYIWDSKGVTLSALGPFPLIYSAAFKLFGVRTGLPLPSIWETAMHLVVYSLVEDYLSYWLHRFLHTKWGYENIHHVHHEKTAPSGFAAAYATGTELTLYLITLFLGPAIVPSHVTTHWLWFAIRIMEAFDAHCGYDFPFTLARFIPFFGGAEFHDYHHYAGEKTKSNFSSVFTHCDYIYGTNKGYMYHKRSLAKVSARRTDGQTAVATALDRLGRSALHKLS
;
A
#
# COMPACT_ATOMS: atom_id res chain seq x y z
N MET A 1 -17.07 23.21 -12.27
CA MET A 1 -16.25 23.97 -13.24
C MET A 1 -15.74 25.23 -12.56
N MET A 2 -14.52 25.65 -12.86
CA MET A 2 -14.03 26.94 -12.38
C MET A 2 -14.89 28.07 -12.97
N PRO A 3 -15.32 29.05 -12.16
CA PRO A 3 -16.23 30.08 -12.62
C PRO A 3 -15.55 31.20 -13.42
N TYR A 4 -14.23 31.14 -13.63
CA TYR A 4 -13.43 32.22 -14.23
C TYR A 4 -12.97 31.83 -15.64
N GLY A 5 -13.22 32.71 -16.61
CA GLY A 5 -12.82 32.54 -18.00
C GLY A 5 -11.40 33.03 -18.29
N THR A 6 -10.85 33.91 -17.44
CA THR A 6 -9.49 34.46 -17.60
C THR A 6 -8.68 34.45 -16.30
N ALA A 7 -7.35 34.52 -16.44
CA ALA A 7 -6.45 34.63 -15.28
C ALA A 7 -6.71 35.91 -14.47
N ALA A 8 -7.02 37.03 -15.13
CA ALA A 8 -7.33 38.30 -14.47
C ALA A 8 -8.61 38.21 -13.62
N GLU A 9 -9.65 37.54 -14.12
CA GLU A 9 -10.89 37.29 -13.36
C GLU A 9 -10.61 36.39 -12.15
N ALA A 10 -9.78 35.35 -12.32
CA ALA A 10 -9.41 34.45 -11.23
C ALA A 10 -8.62 35.19 -10.13
N GLU A 11 -7.65 36.03 -10.48
CA GLU A 11 -6.88 36.84 -9.52
C GLU A 11 -7.73 37.91 -8.85
N ALA A 12 -8.64 38.54 -9.59
CA ALA A 12 -9.61 39.48 -9.02
C ALA A 12 -10.51 38.80 -7.98
N ALA A 13 -10.99 37.59 -8.26
CA ALA A 13 -11.81 36.82 -7.32
C ALA A 13 -11.04 36.32 -6.11
N LEU A 14 -9.74 36.03 -6.26
CA LEU A 14 -8.86 35.68 -5.14
C LEU A 14 -8.49 36.90 -4.27
N GLY A 15 -8.63 38.12 -4.79
CA GLY A 15 -8.14 39.34 -4.15
C GLY A 15 -6.62 39.43 -4.07
N ARG A 16 -5.91 38.60 -4.85
CA ARG A 16 -4.45 38.53 -4.93
C ARG A 16 -4.01 37.85 -6.23
N SER A 17 -2.76 38.05 -6.62
CA SER A 17 -2.14 37.27 -7.70
C SER A 17 -2.14 35.77 -7.37
N MET A 18 -2.27 34.95 -8.40
CA MET A 18 -2.15 33.50 -8.28
C MET A 18 -0.70 33.13 -7.94
N THR A 19 -0.54 32.14 -7.08
CA THR A 19 0.76 31.47 -6.93
C THR A 19 1.11 30.72 -8.22
N TRP A 20 2.39 30.34 -8.40
CA TRP A 20 2.80 29.56 -9.56
C TRP A 20 2.01 28.24 -9.70
N ALA A 21 1.69 27.59 -8.58
CA ALA A 21 0.95 26.34 -8.54
C ALA A 21 -0.52 26.55 -8.92
N GLU A 22 -1.14 27.62 -8.43
CA GLU A 22 -2.50 28.01 -8.81
C GLU A 22 -2.59 28.40 -10.29
N ALA A 23 -1.58 29.11 -10.82
CA ALA A 23 -1.52 29.44 -12.23
C ALA A 23 -1.36 28.20 -13.12
N LEU A 24 -0.54 27.23 -12.70
CA LEU A 24 -0.40 25.94 -13.39
C LEU A 24 -1.71 25.15 -13.35
N TRP A 25 -2.33 25.05 -12.17
CA TRP A 25 -3.64 24.43 -12.00
C TRP A 25 -4.70 25.10 -12.88
N PHE A 26 -4.71 26.43 -12.91
CA PHE A 26 -5.68 27.21 -13.67
C PHE A 26 -5.56 26.92 -15.16
N ARG A 27 -4.34 26.98 -15.72
CA ARG A 27 -4.09 26.65 -17.14
C ARG A 27 -4.54 25.25 -17.50
N TYR A 28 -4.37 24.29 -16.60
CA TYR A 28 -4.78 22.91 -16.81
C TYR A 28 -6.30 22.72 -16.72
N SER A 29 -6.95 23.32 -15.72
CA SER A 29 -8.32 22.97 -15.32
C SER A 29 -9.39 23.91 -15.86
N ALA A 30 -9.08 25.15 -16.27
CA ALA A 30 -10.08 26.16 -16.61
C ALA A 30 -11.02 25.76 -17.76
N GLY A 31 -10.50 25.06 -18.77
CA GLY A 31 -11.28 24.58 -19.91
C GLY A 31 -11.80 23.14 -19.77
N MET A 32 -11.54 22.48 -18.64
CA MET A 32 -11.83 21.05 -18.49
C MET A 32 -13.17 20.83 -17.79
N PRO A 33 -14.04 19.93 -18.31
CA PRO A 33 -15.24 19.55 -17.59
C PRO A 33 -14.85 18.83 -16.30
N ASP A 34 -15.65 18.97 -15.25
CA ASP A 34 -15.32 18.34 -13.95
C ASP A 34 -15.14 16.82 -14.07
N LEU A 35 -15.88 16.19 -14.98
CA LEU A 35 -15.72 14.77 -15.30
C LEU A 35 -14.26 14.45 -15.66
N TRP A 36 -13.63 15.25 -16.52
CA TRP A 36 -12.23 15.07 -16.91
C TRP A 36 -11.28 15.12 -15.71
N LEU A 37 -11.47 16.10 -14.81
CA LEU A 37 -10.65 16.24 -13.60
C LEU A 37 -10.82 15.05 -12.65
N THR A 38 -12.03 14.47 -12.58
CA THR A 38 -12.26 13.25 -11.81
C THR A 38 -11.69 11.99 -12.47
N TRP A 39 -11.63 11.92 -13.80
CA TRP A 39 -10.98 10.84 -14.55
C TRP A 39 -9.47 10.76 -14.30
N ASN A 40 -8.83 11.86 -13.89
CA ASN A 40 -7.43 11.82 -13.49
C ASN A 40 -7.14 10.89 -12.32
N ILE A 41 -8.13 10.49 -11.52
CA ILE A 41 -7.92 9.45 -10.50
C ILE A 41 -7.56 8.11 -11.16
N ALA A 42 -8.19 7.76 -12.28
CA ALA A 42 -7.80 6.58 -13.05
C ALA A 42 -6.39 6.73 -13.64
N LEU A 43 -6.03 7.93 -14.10
CA LEU A 43 -4.66 8.21 -14.56
C LEU A 43 -3.64 8.07 -13.42
N VAL A 44 -3.92 8.63 -12.25
CA VAL A 44 -3.11 8.46 -11.03
C VAL A 44 -2.95 6.98 -10.73
N TYR A 45 -4.02 6.19 -10.81
CA TYR A 45 -3.94 4.76 -10.63
C TYR A 45 -2.97 4.10 -11.63
N LEU A 46 -3.13 4.35 -12.92
CA LEU A 46 -2.29 3.76 -13.96
C LEU A 46 -0.82 4.16 -13.79
N VAL A 47 -0.54 5.42 -13.48
CA VAL A 47 0.82 5.92 -13.26
C VAL A 47 1.42 5.28 -12.01
N MET A 48 0.71 5.26 -10.89
CA MET A 48 1.22 4.70 -9.64
C MET A 48 1.38 3.17 -9.75
N TYR A 49 0.49 2.48 -10.46
CA TYR A 49 0.62 1.05 -10.72
C TYR A 49 1.87 0.73 -11.55
N ALA A 50 2.28 1.61 -12.46
CA ALA A 50 3.51 1.46 -13.23
C ALA A 50 4.77 1.87 -12.44
N VAL A 51 4.68 2.90 -11.59
CA VAL A 51 5.84 3.51 -10.94
C VAL A 51 6.15 2.92 -9.56
N ALA A 52 5.14 2.65 -8.73
CA ALA A 52 5.33 2.17 -7.36
C ALA A 52 6.16 0.87 -7.25
N PRO A 53 6.07 -0.10 -8.19
CA PRO A 53 6.90 -1.31 -8.15
C PRO A 53 8.36 -1.09 -8.52
N LEU A 54 8.69 -0.02 -9.27
CA LEU A 54 10.00 0.16 -9.89
C LEU A 54 11.17 0.09 -8.91
N PRO A 55 11.14 0.70 -7.70
CA PRO A 55 12.25 0.60 -6.76
C PRO A 55 12.62 -0.85 -6.41
N VAL A 56 11.61 -1.68 -6.15
CA VAL A 56 11.82 -3.10 -5.82
C VAL A 56 12.29 -3.87 -7.05
N MET A 57 11.68 -3.64 -8.22
CA MET A 57 12.10 -4.27 -9.48
C MET A 57 13.55 -3.95 -9.83
N ILE A 58 13.96 -2.69 -9.69
CA ILE A 58 15.33 -2.23 -9.94
C ILE A 58 16.30 -2.90 -8.97
N LEU A 59 15.97 -2.99 -7.68
CA LEU A 59 16.80 -3.68 -6.69
C LEU A 59 16.93 -5.18 -6.99
N GLN A 60 15.84 -5.84 -7.39
CA GLN A 60 15.86 -7.25 -7.79
C GLN A 60 16.76 -7.47 -9.02
N GLN A 61 16.74 -6.55 -9.99
CA GLN A 61 17.51 -6.67 -11.23
C GLN A 61 18.99 -6.30 -11.06
N LEU A 62 19.29 -5.18 -10.39
CA LEU A 62 20.64 -4.63 -10.27
C LEU A 62 21.41 -5.18 -9.06
N ALA A 63 20.70 -5.57 -8.00
CA ALA A 63 21.30 -6.06 -6.76
C ALA A 63 20.55 -7.29 -6.19
N PRO A 64 20.41 -8.39 -6.96
CA PRO A 64 19.62 -9.55 -6.55
C PRO A 64 20.09 -10.16 -5.22
N GLY A 65 21.39 -10.18 -4.96
CA GLY A 65 21.94 -10.65 -3.69
C GLY A 65 21.55 -9.79 -2.49
N TYR A 66 21.38 -8.47 -2.68
CA TYR A 66 20.84 -7.59 -1.65
C TYR A 66 19.35 -7.84 -1.46
N ALA A 67 18.56 -7.83 -2.54
CA ALA A 67 17.12 -8.09 -2.47
C ALA A 67 16.80 -9.43 -1.78
N LEU A 68 17.50 -10.50 -2.12
CA LEU A 68 17.30 -11.83 -1.54
C LEU A 68 17.56 -11.89 -0.02
N ARG A 69 18.48 -11.08 0.51
CA ARG A 69 18.72 -11.01 1.97
C ARG A 69 17.54 -10.39 2.73
N HIS A 70 16.74 -9.59 2.05
CA HIS A 70 15.59 -8.88 2.63
C HIS A 70 14.26 -9.57 2.30
N LYS A 71 14.27 -10.72 1.60
CA LYS A 71 13.04 -11.46 1.26
C LYS A 71 12.43 -12.05 2.53
N LEU A 72 11.13 -11.82 2.74
CA LEU A 72 10.40 -12.27 3.93
C LEU A 72 10.20 -13.80 3.95
N GLN A 73 9.89 -14.40 2.80
CA GLN A 73 9.74 -15.85 2.64
C GLN A 73 10.90 -16.42 1.81
N PRO A 74 12.07 -16.70 2.43
CA PRO A 74 13.21 -17.26 1.73
C PRO A 74 12.91 -18.68 1.23
N GLY A 75 13.30 -18.96 -0.01
CA GLY A 75 13.14 -20.29 -0.63
C GLY A 75 11.91 -20.44 -1.53
N VAL A 76 11.00 -19.47 -1.57
CA VAL A 76 9.91 -19.46 -2.56
C VAL A 76 10.46 -18.99 -3.91
N PRO A 77 10.40 -19.81 -4.98
CA PRO A 77 10.87 -19.42 -6.31
C PRO A 77 10.20 -18.12 -6.76
N GLN A 78 10.99 -17.19 -7.29
CA GLN A 78 10.48 -15.92 -7.79
C GLN A 78 10.66 -15.88 -9.31
N PRO A 79 9.59 -15.63 -10.07
CA PRO A 79 9.74 -15.27 -11.48
C PRO A 79 10.54 -13.97 -11.60
N SER A 80 11.05 -13.68 -12.80
CA SER A 80 11.66 -12.37 -13.04
C SER A 80 10.65 -11.25 -12.69
N PRO A 81 11.09 -10.11 -12.13
CA PRO A 81 10.17 -9.04 -11.74
C PRO A 81 9.31 -8.55 -12.90
N VAL A 82 9.90 -8.50 -14.11
CA VAL A 82 9.20 -8.11 -15.34
C VAL A 82 8.16 -9.15 -15.74
N SER A 83 8.50 -10.44 -15.76
CA SER A 83 7.52 -11.48 -16.09
C SER A 83 6.38 -11.52 -15.07
N ALA A 84 6.69 -11.36 -13.77
CA ALA A 84 5.69 -11.27 -12.72
C ALA A 84 4.70 -10.13 -13.00
N TYR A 85 5.22 -8.93 -13.26
CA TYR A 85 4.41 -7.75 -13.58
C TYR A 85 3.47 -7.98 -14.76
N LEU A 86 4.00 -8.52 -15.86
CA LEU A 86 3.22 -8.80 -17.06
C LEU A 86 2.14 -9.85 -16.80
N THR A 87 2.44 -10.90 -16.04
CA THR A 87 1.45 -11.91 -15.64
C THR A 87 0.33 -11.29 -14.81
N TYR A 88 0.64 -10.53 -13.75
CA TYR A 88 -0.39 -9.92 -12.91
C TYR A 88 -1.27 -8.93 -13.67
N ILE A 89 -0.68 -8.10 -14.55
CA ILE A 89 -1.47 -7.24 -15.44
C ILE A 89 -2.37 -8.08 -16.32
N TRP A 90 -1.82 -9.10 -16.96
CA TRP A 90 -2.58 -9.93 -17.88
C TRP A 90 -3.76 -10.63 -17.18
N ASP A 91 -3.54 -11.16 -15.99
CA ASP A 91 -4.55 -11.92 -15.27
C ASP A 91 -5.60 -11.01 -14.64
N SER A 92 -5.23 -9.81 -14.18
CA SER A 92 -6.14 -8.87 -13.53
C SER A 92 -6.83 -7.88 -14.47
N LYS A 93 -6.35 -7.67 -15.71
CA LYS A 93 -6.82 -6.56 -16.60
C LYS A 93 -8.33 -6.46 -16.71
N GLY A 94 -9.05 -7.57 -16.89
CA GLY A 94 -10.50 -7.57 -17.08
C GLY A 94 -11.25 -7.13 -15.82
N VAL A 95 -10.78 -7.61 -14.66
CA VAL A 95 -11.34 -7.29 -13.35
C VAL A 95 -11.01 -5.85 -12.96
N THR A 96 -9.76 -5.44 -13.18
CA THR A 96 -9.30 -4.07 -12.92
C THR A 96 -10.05 -3.06 -13.78
N LEU A 97 -10.25 -3.34 -15.07
CA LEU A 97 -11.03 -2.46 -15.96
C LEU A 97 -12.51 -2.40 -15.58
N SER A 98 -13.12 -3.51 -15.15
CA SER A 98 -14.53 -3.52 -14.74
C SER A 98 -14.77 -2.81 -13.41
N ALA A 99 -13.83 -2.90 -12.46
CA ALA A 99 -13.91 -2.19 -11.19
C ALA A 99 -13.57 -0.69 -11.33
N LEU A 100 -12.50 -0.35 -12.05
CA LEU A 100 -12.02 1.04 -12.16
C LEU A 100 -12.66 1.84 -13.29
N GLY A 101 -13.16 1.20 -14.34
CA GLY A 101 -13.76 1.90 -15.49
C GLY A 101 -15.00 2.72 -15.12
N PRO A 102 -15.98 2.15 -14.38
CA PRO A 102 -17.16 2.89 -13.93
C PRO A 102 -16.87 3.89 -12.81
N PHE A 103 -15.78 3.67 -12.05
CA PHE A 103 -15.50 4.42 -10.83
C PHE A 103 -15.42 5.94 -11.06
N PRO A 104 -14.68 6.48 -12.05
CA PRO A 104 -14.66 7.91 -12.35
C PRO A 104 -16.03 8.52 -12.62
N LEU A 105 -16.95 7.78 -13.26
CA LEU A 105 -18.30 8.28 -13.55
C LEU A 105 -19.12 8.38 -12.26
N ILE A 106 -19.12 7.33 -11.45
CA ILE A 106 -19.82 7.28 -10.16
C ILE A 106 -19.24 8.35 -9.22
N TYR A 107 -17.91 8.42 -9.16
CA TYR A 107 -17.18 9.42 -8.41
C TYR A 107 -17.49 10.84 -8.92
N SER A 108 -17.65 11.04 -10.23
CA SER A 108 -18.01 12.35 -10.80
C SER A 108 -19.42 12.80 -10.40
N ALA A 109 -20.36 11.87 -10.28
CA ALA A 109 -21.69 12.17 -9.75
C ALA A 109 -21.61 12.51 -8.25
N ALA A 110 -20.85 11.72 -7.49
CA ALA A 110 -20.68 11.87 -6.05
C ALA A 110 -19.90 13.16 -5.67
N PHE A 111 -18.85 13.56 -6.41
CA PHE A 111 -18.04 14.74 -6.05
C PHE A 111 -18.85 16.03 -6.09
N LYS A 112 -19.82 16.15 -7.02
CA LYS A 112 -20.74 17.30 -7.06
C LYS A 112 -21.67 17.32 -5.87
N LEU A 113 -22.19 16.15 -5.49
CA LEU A 113 -23.09 15.99 -4.36
C LEU A 113 -22.39 16.34 -3.03
N PHE A 114 -21.14 15.93 -2.88
CA PHE A 114 -20.36 16.13 -1.66
C PHE A 114 -19.62 17.47 -1.62
N GLY A 115 -19.66 18.29 -2.68
CA GLY A 115 -19.04 19.62 -2.66
C GLY A 115 -17.52 19.60 -2.75
N VAL A 116 -16.94 18.61 -3.44
CA VAL A 116 -15.50 18.55 -3.70
C VAL A 116 -15.08 19.71 -4.61
N ARG A 117 -14.03 20.42 -4.21
CA ARG A 117 -13.55 21.64 -4.87
C ARG A 117 -12.63 21.27 -6.04
N THR A 118 -12.87 21.86 -7.21
CA THR A 118 -11.98 21.74 -8.39
C THR A 118 -11.33 23.06 -8.78
N GLY A 119 -11.76 24.17 -8.16
CA GLY A 119 -11.29 25.51 -8.47
C GLY A 119 -10.38 26.12 -7.41
N LEU A 120 -9.99 27.37 -7.65
CA LEU A 120 -9.12 28.13 -6.78
C LEU A 120 -9.85 28.62 -5.50
N PRO A 121 -9.12 28.86 -4.39
CA PRO A 121 -7.68 28.62 -4.22
C PRO A 121 -7.35 27.13 -4.05
N LEU A 122 -6.11 26.76 -4.40
CA LEU A 122 -5.57 25.43 -4.08
C LEU A 122 -5.55 25.22 -2.55
N PRO A 123 -5.67 23.98 -2.08
CA PRO A 123 -5.64 23.70 -0.64
C PRO A 123 -4.27 24.06 -0.07
N SER A 124 -4.26 24.58 1.15
CA SER A 124 -2.99 24.78 1.86
C SER A 124 -2.33 23.43 2.18
N ILE A 125 -1.03 23.45 2.48
CA ILE A 125 -0.31 22.25 2.93
C ILE A 125 -0.97 21.67 4.19
N TRP A 126 -1.36 22.55 5.13
CA TRP A 126 -2.01 22.14 6.36
C TRP A 126 -3.39 21.51 6.12
N GLU A 127 -4.20 22.13 5.26
CA GLU A 127 -5.50 21.58 4.86
C GLU A 127 -5.33 20.20 4.22
N THR A 128 -4.38 20.06 3.30
CA THR A 128 -4.08 18.78 2.63
C THR A 128 -3.65 17.73 3.66
N ALA A 129 -2.75 18.09 4.59
CA ALA A 129 -2.26 17.17 5.62
C ALA A 129 -3.39 16.69 6.55
N MET A 130 -4.28 17.59 6.99
CA MET A 130 -5.39 17.22 7.86
C MET A 130 -6.40 16.32 7.15
N HIS A 131 -6.72 16.60 5.88
CA HIS A 131 -7.54 15.70 5.07
C HIS A 131 -6.91 14.32 4.94
N LEU A 132 -5.60 14.22 4.64
CA LEU A 132 -4.90 12.93 4.55
C LEU A 132 -4.94 12.16 5.88
N VAL A 133 -4.80 12.83 7.02
CA VAL A 133 -4.93 12.19 8.34
C VAL A 133 -6.34 11.62 8.52
N VAL A 134 -7.37 12.41 8.24
CA VAL A 134 -8.77 11.94 8.35
C VAL A 134 -9.03 10.78 7.40
N TYR A 135 -8.59 10.87 6.15
CA TYR A 135 -8.80 9.81 5.15
C TYR A 135 -8.11 8.53 5.56
N SER A 136 -6.86 8.60 6.03
CA SER A 136 -6.13 7.45 6.58
C SER A 136 -6.85 6.79 7.73
N LEU A 137 -7.35 7.57 8.71
CA LEU A 137 -8.05 7.01 9.87
C LEU A 137 -9.38 6.35 9.48
N VAL A 138 -10.16 6.98 8.61
CA VAL A 138 -11.45 6.45 8.15
C VAL A 138 -11.24 5.18 7.32
N GLU A 139 -10.34 5.24 6.34
CA GLU A 139 -10.09 4.11 5.45
C GLU A 139 -9.47 2.94 6.21
N ASP A 140 -8.47 3.15 7.06
CA ASP A 140 -7.81 2.06 7.79
C ASP A 140 -8.77 1.36 8.76
N TYR A 141 -9.64 2.10 9.45
CA TYR A 141 -10.65 1.52 10.34
C TYR A 141 -11.72 0.72 9.58
N LEU A 142 -12.23 1.26 8.47
CA LEU A 142 -13.25 0.57 7.66
C LEU A 142 -12.66 -0.65 6.94
N SER A 143 -11.47 -0.50 6.37
CA SER A 143 -10.75 -1.59 5.71
C SER A 143 -10.40 -2.71 6.68
N TYR A 144 -10.05 -2.41 7.94
CA TYR A 144 -9.88 -3.45 8.97
C TYR A 144 -11.13 -4.33 9.13
N TRP A 145 -12.30 -3.72 9.27
CA TRP A 145 -13.55 -4.46 9.47
C TRP A 145 -14.00 -5.20 8.22
N LEU A 146 -13.85 -4.58 7.05
CA LEU A 146 -14.09 -5.22 5.77
C LEU A 146 -13.18 -6.45 5.62
N HIS A 147 -11.87 -6.29 5.80
CA HIS A 147 -10.90 -7.37 5.66
C HIS A 147 -11.16 -8.51 6.65
N ARG A 148 -11.49 -8.18 7.90
CA ARG A 148 -11.90 -9.17 8.90
C ARG A 148 -13.17 -9.93 8.50
N PHE A 149 -14.14 -9.25 7.90
CA PHE A 149 -15.35 -9.89 7.34
C PHE A 149 -15.01 -10.79 6.15
N LEU A 150 -14.09 -10.36 5.28
CA LEU A 150 -13.59 -11.16 4.16
C LEU A 150 -12.87 -12.44 4.61
N HIS A 151 -12.44 -12.54 5.87
CA HIS A 151 -11.92 -13.78 6.49
C HIS A 151 -12.95 -14.61 7.27
N THR A 152 -14.24 -14.31 7.09
CA THR A 152 -15.29 -15.31 7.37
C THR A 152 -15.27 -16.37 6.28
N LYS A 153 -15.80 -17.57 6.57
CA LYS A 153 -15.83 -18.68 5.59
C LYS A 153 -16.44 -18.23 4.25
N TRP A 154 -17.62 -17.59 4.32
CA TRP A 154 -18.32 -17.12 3.14
C TRP A 154 -17.54 -16.00 2.41
N GLY A 155 -17.07 -15.00 3.14
CA GLY A 155 -16.32 -13.88 2.54
C GLY A 155 -15.05 -14.36 1.83
N TYR A 156 -14.35 -15.32 2.42
CA TYR A 156 -13.11 -15.83 1.86
C TYR A 156 -13.40 -16.63 0.59
N GLU A 157 -14.26 -17.64 0.68
CA GLU A 157 -14.59 -18.54 -0.43
C GLU A 157 -15.16 -17.78 -1.64
N ASN A 158 -15.93 -16.70 -1.43
CA ASN A 158 -16.64 -16.02 -2.52
C ASN A 158 -15.95 -14.75 -3.02
N ILE A 159 -15.14 -14.09 -2.19
CA ILE A 159 -14.61 -12.75 -2.50
C ILE A 159 -13.08 -12.71 -2.39
N HIS A 160 -12.51 -13.26 -1.32
CA HIS A 160 -11.11 -13.00 -0.96
C HIS A 160 -10.11 -14.11 -1.35
N HIS A 161 -10.58 -15.29 -1.75
CA HIS A 161 -9.70 -16.43 -2.05
C HIS A 161 -8.68 -16.14 -3.16
N VAL A 162 -9.08 -15.38 -4.20
CA VAL A 162 -8.19 -14.99 -5.32
C VAL A 162 -7.00 -14.19 -4.80
N HIS A 163 -7.26 -13.25 -3.87
CA HIS A 163 -6.23 -12.43 -3.25
C HIS A 163 -5.19 -13.28 -2.51
N HIS A 164 -5.64 -14.35 -1.86
CA HIS A 164 -4.80 -15.27 -1.10
C HIS A 164 -4.20 -16.44 -1.88
N GLU A 165 -4.42 -16.55 -3.20
CA GLU A 165 -3.76 -17.59 -4.00
C GLU A 165 -2.23 -17.46 -3.96
N LYS A 166 -1.72 -16.25 -3.67
CA LYS A 166 -0.29 -15.93 -3.61
C LYS A 166 0.16 -15.82 -2.16
N THR A 167 0.37 -16.98 -1.52
CA THR A 167 0.83 -17.05 -0.11
C THR A 167 2.17 -16.39 0.17
N ALA A 168 2.99 -16.18 -0.87
CA ALA A 168 4.18 -15.33 -0.85
C ALA A 168 3.96 -14.16 -1.82
N PRO A 169 3.37 -13.04 -1.34
CA PRO A 169 2.97 -11.97 -2.21
C PRO A 169 4.17 -11.25 -2.82
N SER A 170 3.89 -10.59 -3.94
CA SER A 170 4.73 -9.57 -4.55
C SER A 170 3.90 -8.29 -4.65
N GLY A 171 4.52 -7.12 -4.79
CA GLY A 171 3.78 -5.85 -4.80
C GLY A 171 2.61 -5.85 -5.81
N PHE A 172 2.79 -6.55 -6.94
CA PHE A 172 1.78 -6.71 -7.99
C PHE A 172 0.52 -7.49 -7.57
N ALA A 173 0.61 -8.31 -6.53
CA ALA A 173 -0.53 -9.06 -5.98
C ALA A 173 -1.54 -8.14 -5.29
N ALA A 174 -1.17 -6.89 -4.96
CA ALA A 174 -2.07 -5.94 -4.31
C ALA A 174 -3.38 -5.70 -5.07
N ALA A 175 -3.37 -5.79 -6.40
CA ALA A 175 -4.57 -5.67 -7.24
C ALA A 175 -5.07 -7.02 -7.79
N TYR A 176 -4.45 -8.14 -7.40
CA TYR A 176 -4.87 -9.47 -7.80
C TYR A 176 -5.99 -9.93 -6.86
N ALA A 177 -7.23 -9.63 -7.22
CA ALA A 177 -8.40 -9.87 -6.39
C ALA A 177 -9.67 -10.04 -7.26
N THR A 178 -10.78 -10.41 -6.63
CA THR A 178 -12.08 -10.41 -7.32
C THR A 178 -12.56 -8.97 -7.57
N GLY A 179 -13.43 -8.78 -8.57
CA GLY A 179 -13.99 -7.45 -8.87
C GLY A 179 -14.83 -6.90 -7.71
N THR A 180 -15.50 -7.79 -6.99
CA THR A 180 -16.25 -7.44 -5.77
C THR A 180 -15.31 -6.93 -4.69
N GLU A 181 -14.19 -7.60 -4.46
CA GLU A 181 -13.19 -7.18 -3.47
C GLU A 181 -12.64 -5.79 -3.79
N LEU A 182 -12.18 -5.58 -5.03
CA LEU A 182 -11.69 -4.27 -5.47
C LEU A 182 -12.75 -3.17 -5.29
N THR A 183 -14.02 -3.46 -5.62
CA THR A 183 -15.12 -2.51 -5.45
C THR A 183 -15.36 -2.17 -3.98
N LEU A 184 -15.30 -3.15 -3.07
CA LEU A 184 -15.49 -2.94 -1.64
C LEU A 184 -14.36 -2.07 -1.05
N TYR A 185 -13.10 -2.31 -1.44
CA TYR A 185 -11.98 -1.46 -1.00
C TYR A 185 -12.01 -0.06 -1.64
N LEU A 186 -12.50 0.09 -2.87
CA LEU A 186 -12.72 1.42 -3.46
C LEU A 186 -13.77 2.22 -2.68
N ILE A 187 -14.78 1.55 -2.12
CA ILE A 187 -15.78 2.19 -1.25
C ILE A 187 -15.13 2.68 0.05
N THR A 188 -14.33 1.86 0.73
CA THR A 188 -13.65 2.29 1.97
C THR A 188 -12.68 3.45 1.71
N LEU A 189 -11.95 3.40 0.59
CA LEU A 189 -11.04 4.44 0.13
C LEU A 189 -11.74 5.80 -0.12
N PHE A 190 -12.98 5.77 -0.58
CA PHE A 190 -13.75 6.96 -0.93
C PHE A 190 -14.54 7.55 0.24
N LEU A 191 -14.82 6.78 1.29
CA LEU A 191 -15.68 7.24 2.40
C LEU A 191 -15.07 8.41 3.18
N GLY A 192 -13.76 8.45 3.40
CA GLY A 192 -13.09 9.62 4.01
C GLY A 192 -13.34 10.90 3.21
N PRO A 193 -12.97 10.95 1.92
CA PRO A 193 -13.29 12.04 1.00
C PRO A 193 -14.77 12.42 0.89
N ALA A 194 -15.69 11.46 1.08
CA ALA A 194 -17.12 11.73 1.07
C ALA A 194 -17.61 12.41 2.37
N ILE A 195 -17.03 12.05 3.53
CA ILE A 195 -17.38 12.62 4.83
C ILE A 195 -16.78 14.02 4.99
N VAL A 196 -15.53 14.21 4.57
CA VAL A 196 -14.82 15.49 4.63
C VAL A 196 -14.35 15.87 3.22
N PRO A 197 -15.23 16.47 2.41
CA PRO A 197 -14.91 16.84 1.03
C PRO A 197 -13.80 17.90 0.98
N SER A 198 -12.82 17.68 0.11
CA SER A 198 -11.67 18.58 -0.04
C SER A 198 -11.46 19.04 -1.50
N HIS A 199 -10.25 19.48 -1.83
CA HIS A 199 -9.89 19.78 -3.21
C HIS A 199 -9.52 18.50 -3.98
N VAL A 200 -9.86 18.43 -5.26
CA VAL A 200 -9.61 17.25 -6.11
C VAL A 200 -8.13 16.83 -6.16
N THR A 201 -7.20 17.79 -6.05
CA THR A 201 -5.75 17.50 -5.98
C THR A 201 -5.35 16.78 -4.70
N THR A 202 -6.00 17.07 -3.56
CA THR A 202 -5.82 16.32 -2.31
C THR A 202 -6.28 14.88 -2.48
N HIS A 203 -7.36 14.65 -3.26
CA HIS A 203 -7.83 13.31 -3.54
C HIS A 203 -6.83 12.58 -4.45
N TRP A 204 -6.29 13.21 -5.50
CA TRP A 204 -5.24 12.59 -6.32
C TRP A 204 -4.03 12.16 -5.49
N LEU A 205 -3.57 13.02 -4.56
CA LEU A 205 -2.49 12.68 -3.64
C LEU A 205 -2.86 11.52 -2.72
N TRP A 206 -4.06 11.54 -2.14
CA TRP A 206 -4.59 10.47 -1.30
C TRP A 206 -4.57 9.11 -2.00
N PHE A 207 -5.13 9.03 -3.20
CA PHE A 207 -5.16 7.82 -3.99
C PHE A 207 -3.74 7.36 -4.36
N ALA A 208 -2.84 8.28 -4.70
CA ALA A 208 -1.45 7.94 -4.99
C ALA A 208 -0.73 7.32 -3.78
N ILE A 209 -0.89 7.92 -2.59
CA ILE A 209 -0.34 7.40 -1.34
C ILE A 209 -0.89 5.99 -1.06
N ARG A 210 -2.20 5.79 -1.22
CA ARG A 210 -2.81 4.48 -0.92
C ARG A 210 -2.40 3.38 -1.87
N ILE A 211 -2.23 3.67 -3.15
CA ILE A 211 -1.70 2.70 -4.11
C ILE A 211 -0.26 2.34 -3.74
N MET A 212 0.58 3.34 -3.46
CA MET A 212 1.97 3.10 -3.05
C MET A 212 2.07 2.25 -1.78
N GLU A 213 1.21 2.52 -0.78
CA GLU A 213 1.13 1.73 0.44
C GLU A 213 0.71 0.28 0.16
N ALA A 214 -0.31 0.07 -0.69
CA ALA A 214 -0.74 -1.27 -1.04
C ALA A 214 0.39 -2.07 -1.72
N PHE A 215 1.18 -1.43 -2.58
CA PHE A 215 2.38 -2.05 -3.15
C PHE A 215 3.45 -2.38 -2.09
N ASP A 216 3.73 -1.47 -1.16
CA ASP A 216 4.70 -1.68 -0.07
C ASP A 216 4.27 -2.86 0.81
N ALA A 217 3.02 -2.90 1.25
CA ALA A 217 2.47 -3.97 2.08
C ALA A 217 2.55 -5.36 1.42
N HIS A 218 2.50 -5.43 0.09
CA HIS A 218 2.57 -6.70 -0.65
C HIS A 218 3.96 -7.01 -1.21
N CYS A 219 4.95 -6.12 -1.08
CA CYS A 219 6.20 -6.25 -1.83
C CYS A 219 6.97 -7.54 -1.50
N GLY A 220 6.75 -8.11 -0.32
CA GLY A 220 7.39 -9.35 0.13
C GLY A 220 8.84 -9.16 0.56
N TYR A 221 9.24 -7.92 0.86
CA TYR A 221 10.59 -7.54 1.30
C TYR A 221 10.54 -6.64 2.54
N ASP A 222 11.43 -6.88 3.51
CA ASP A 222 11.69 -5.96 4.63
C ASP A 222 13.05 -5.28 4.44
N PHE A 223 13.04 -4.21 3.64
CA PHE A 223 14.20 -3.36 3.44
C PHE A 223 14.46 -2.44 4.64
N PRO A 224 15.69 -1.97 4.86
CA PRO A 224 16.01 -1.07 5.98
C PRO A 224 15.36 0.31 5.88
N PHE A 225 14.80 0.66 4.72
CA PHE A 225 14.15 1.94 4.43
C PHE A 225 12.62 1.83 4.32
N THR A 226 12.00 0.70 4.73
CA THR A 226 10.54 0.57 4.75
C THR A 226 9.91 1.53 5.75
N LEU A 227 8.71 2.04 5.44
CA LEU A 227 8.00 2.98 6.33
C LEU A 227 7.68 2.37 7.70
N ALA A 228 7.47 1.05 7.75
CA ALA A 228 7.26 0.28 8.97
C ALA A 228 8.37 0.45 10.02
N ARG A 229 9.59 0.83 9.62
CA ARG A 229 10.71 1.05 10.53
C ARG A 229 10.70 2.43 11.19
N PHE A 230 9.97 3.39 10.62
CA PHE A 230 9.97 4.79 11.05
C PHE A 230 8.65 5.24 11.65
N ILE A 231 7.53 4.60 11.28
CA ILE A 231 6.19 5.00 11.69
C ILE A 231 5.63 3.99 12.70
N PRO A 232 5.37 4.40 13.95
CA PRO A 232 4.76 3.52 14.95
C PRO A 232 3.44 2.94 14.46
N PHE A 233 3.18 1.69 14.81
CA PHE A 233 2.00 0.92 14.42
C PHE A 233 1.84 0.66 12.91
N PHE A 234 2.73 1.13 12.05
CA PHE A 234 2.66 0.83 10.63
C PHE A 234 3.02 -0.65 10.39
N GLY A 235 2.13 -1.41 9.75
CA GLY A 235 2.29 -2.85 9.56
C GLY A 235 3.36 -3.19 8.52
N GLY A 236 3.26 -2.57 7.35
CA GLY A 236 4.15 -2.81 6.21
C GLY A 236 4.19 -4.26 5.74
N ALA A 237 5.19 -4.56 4.92
CA ALA A 237 5.31 -5.85 4.23
C ALA A 237 5.37 -7.06 5.18
N GLU A 238 6.15 -7.00 6.27
CA GLU A 238 6.30 -8.14 7.20
C GLU A 238 4.95 -8.56 7.81
N PHE A 239 4.13 -7.58 8.20
CA PHE A 239 2.84 -7.82 8.83
C PHE A 239 1.86 -8.48 7.88
N HIS A 240 1.79 -8.00 6.64
CA HIS A 240 0.85 -8.49 5.64
C HIS A 240 1.34 -9.80 4.96
N ASP A 241 2.64 -9.99 4.82
CA ASP A 241 3.22 -11.24 4.31
C ASP A 241 2.90 -12.44 5.22
N TYR A 242 3.00 -12.27 6.55
CA TYR A 242 2.57 -13.30 7.52
C TYR A 242 1.08 -13.64 7.38
N HIS A 243 0.26 -12.64 7.11
CA HIS A 243 -1.18 -12.81 6.90
C HIS A 243 -1.47 -13.67 5.66
N HIS A 244 -0.84 -13.34 4.53
CA HIS A 244 -0.92 -14.12 3.29
C HIS A 244 -0.41 -15.55 3.45
N TYR A 245 0.69 -15.74 4.16
CA TYR A 245 1.25 -17.05 4.44
C TYR A 245 0.26 -17.99 5.16
N ALA A 246 -0.53 -17.44 6.09
CA ALA A 246 -1.54 -18.21 6.83
C ALA A 246 -2.83 -18.47 6.03
N GLY A 247 -3.11 -17.67 4.98
CA GLY A 247 -4.25 -17.81 4.08
C GLY A 247 -5.59 -17.85 4.81
N GLU A 248 -6.52 -18.68 4.35
CA GLU A 248 -7.89 -18.83 4.92
C GLU A 248 -7.92 -19.01 6.45
N LYS A 249 -6.94 -19.73 6.99
CA LYS A 249 -6.88 -20.06 8.43
C LYS A 249 -6.44 -18.88 9.28
N THR A 250 -6.01 -17.77 8.67
CA THR A 250 -5.61 -16.59 9.41
C THR A 250 -6.78 -16.03 10.22
N LYS A 251 -6.45 -15.64 11.45
CA LYS A 251 -7.33 -14.91 12.37
C LYS A 251 -6.63 -13.66 12.90
N SER A 252 -5.66 -13.17 12.13
CA SER A 252 -4.71 -12.15 12.55
C SER A 252 -4.39 -11.21 11.38
N ASN A 253 -3.95 -10.00 11.71
CA ASN A 253 -3.35 -9.05 10.77
C ASN A 253 -4.30 -8.53 9.69
N PHE A 254 -5.44 -7.99 10.11
CA PHE A 254 -6.46 -7.48 9.20
C PHE A 254 -6.31 -6.00 8.84
N SER A 255 -5.52 -5.24 9.59
CA SER A 255 -5.33 -3.81 9.31
C SER A 255 -4.62 -3.63 7.97
N SER A 256 -5.04 -2.63 7.20
CA SER A 256 -4.41 -2.33 5.91
C SER A 256 -3.09 -1.60 6.10
N VAL A 257 -3.05 -0.59 6.97
CA VAL A 257 -1.90 0.31 7.13
C VAL A 257 -1.40 0.29 8.57
N PHE A 258 -2.26 0.68 9.53
CA PHE A 258 -1.88 0.80 10.93
C PHE A 258 -2.47 -0.33 11.77
N THR A 259 -1.59 -1.11 12.38
CA THR A 259 -1.89 -2.28 13.23
C THR A 259 -2.65 -1.98 14.53
N HIS A 260 -3.09 -0.74 14.74
CA HIS A 260 -3.78 -0.30 15.95
C HIS A 260 -5.11 -1.04 16.16
N CYS A 261 -5.88 -1.28 15.10
CA CYS A 261 -7.11 -2.07 15.17
C CYS A 261 -6.80 -3.53 15.58
N ASP A 262 -5.78 -4.13 14.99
CA ASP A 262 -5.35 -5.48 15.38
C ASP A 262 -4.89 -5.56 16.83
N TYR A 263 -4.25 -4.50 17.35
CA TYR A 263 -3.90 -4.41 18.76
C TYR A 263 -5.14 -4.31 19.66
N ILE A 264 -6.04 -3.37 19.36
CA ILE A 264 -7.26 -3.09 20.14
C ILE A 264 -8.17 -4.33 20.21
N TYR A 265 -8.39 -4.99 19.08
CA TYR A 265 -9.30 -6.14 18.99
C TYR A 265 -8.58 -7.49 19.17
N GLY A 266 -7.28 -7.48 19.46
CA GLY A 266 -6.49 -8.67 19.77
C GLY A 266 -6.24 -9.61 18.58
N THR A 267 -6.38 -9.12 17.35
CA THR A 267 -6.07 -9.83 16.11
C THR A 267 -4.61 -9.63 15.67
N ASN A 268 -3.70 -9.31 16.60
CA ASN A 268 -2.25 -9.32 16.38
C ASN A 268 -1.54 -10.54 17.02
N LYS A 269 -2.26 -11.35 17.80
CA LYS A 269 -1.66 -12.41 18.64
C LYS A 269 -0.93 -13.48 17.83
N GLY A 270 -1.48 -13.88 16.67
CA GLY A 270 -0.85 -14.87 15.79
C GLY A 270 0.51 -14.38 15.30
N TYR A 271 0.55 -13.16 14.79
CA TYR A 271 1.78 -12.52 14.34
C TYR A 271 2.81 -12.34 15.47
N MET A 272 2.39 -11.89 16.65
CA MET A 272 3.30 -11.75 17.79
C MET A 272 3.88 -13.10 18.24
N TYR A 273 3.10 -14.18 18.20
CA TYR A 273 3.58 -15.53 18.47
C TYR A 273 4.59 -15.99 17.41
N HIS A 274 4.30 -15.75 16.13
CA HIS A 274 5.20 -16.06 15.02
C HIS A 274 6.54 -15.32 15.15
N LYS A 275 6.50 -14.01 15.40
CA LYS A 275 7.70 -13.17 15.58
C LYS A 275 8.57 -13.63 16.75
N ARG A 276 7.95 -13.98 17.88
CA ARG A 276 8.67 -14.57 19.03
C ARG A 276 9.29 -15.93 18.71
N SER A 277 8.61 -16.74 17.89
CA SER A 277 9.10 -18.05 17.49
C SER A 277 10.33 -17.92 16.58
N LEU A 278 10.30 -17.00 15.60
CA LEU A 278 11.44 -16.69 14.75
C LEU A 278 12.64 -16.16 15.55
N ALA A 279 12.40 -15.26 16.52
CA ALA A 279 13.46 -14.74 17.39
C ALA A 279 14.15 -15.84 18.20
N LYS A 280 13.38 -16.81 18.73
CA LYS A 280 13.93 -17.97 19.45
C LYS A 280 14.77 -18.88 18.54
N VAL A 281 14.33 -19.12 17.32
CA VAL A 281 15.09 -19.91 16.33
C VAL A 281 16.39 -19.22 15.96
N SER A 282 16.34 -17.90 15.72
CA SER A 282 17.52 -17.08 15.43
C SER A 282 18.53 -17.10 16.58
N ALA A 283 18.09 -16.88 17.82
CA ALA A 283 18.94 -16.94 19.00
C ALA A 283 19.64 -18.30 19.14
N ARG A 284 18.89 -19.42 19.02
CA ARG A 284 19.46 -20.78 19.09
C ARG A 284 20.50 -21.04 18.00
N ARG A 285 20.30 -20.51 16.79
CA ARG A 285 21.26 -20.65 15.69
C ARG A 285 22.56 -19.91 15.99
N THR A 286 22.49 -18.70 16.54
CA THR A 286 23.65 -17.91 16.96
C THR A 286 24.40 -18.59 18.10
N ASP A 287 23.69 -19.12 19.10
CA ASP A 287 24.29 -19.87 20.21
C ASP A 287 25.01 -21.12 19.71
N GLY A 288 24.40 -21.88 18.80
CA GLY A 288 25.00 -23.07 18.19
C GLY A 288 26.26 -22.76 17.38
N GLN A 289 26.26 -21.70 16.58
CA GLN A 289 27.44 -21.25 15.84
C GLN A 289 28.57 -20.83 16.78
N THR A 290 28.25 -20.13 17.86
CA THR A 290 29.20 -19.72 18.89
C THR A 290 29.82 -20.92 19.61
N ALA A 291 29.00 -21.93 19.92
CA ALA A 291 29.46 -23.17 20.54
C ALA A 291 30.42 -23.96 19.62
N VAL A 292 30.11 -24.07 18.33
CA VAL A 292 30.98 -24.73 17.33
C VAL A 292 32.30 -23.97 17.19
N ALA A 293 32.27 -22.65 17.06
CA ALA A 293 33.48 -21.84 16.96
C ALA A 293 34.39 -21.98 18.21
N THR A 294 33.79 -21.99 19.39
CA THR A 294 34.52 -22.20 20.66
C THR A 294 35.13 -23.59 20.76
N ALA A 295 34.42 -24.63 20.29
CA ALA A 295 34.93 -26.00 20.27
C ALA A 295 36.12 -26.16 19.31
N LEU A 296 36.05 -25.53 18.13
CA LEU A 296 37.14 -25.52 17.15
C LEU A 296 38.38 -24.79 17.68
N ASP A 297 38.21 -23.64 18.36
CA ASP A 297 39.34 -22.92 18.99
C ASP A 297 40.01 -23.76 20.08
N ARG A 298 39.22 -24.44 20.94
CA ARG A 298 39.76 -25.34 21.97
C ARG A 298 40.52 -26.53 21.38
N LEU A 299 40.00 -27.14 20.31
CA LEU A 299 40.68 -28.23 19.60
C LEU A 299 41.96 -27.74 18.93
N GLY A 300 41.96 -26.56 18.32
CA GLY A 300 43.15 -25.94 17.72
C GLY A 300 44.24 -25.65 18.74
N ARG A 301 43.90 -25.07 19.91
CA ARG A 301 44.87 -24.83 20.99
C ARG A 301 45.42 -26.11 21.61
N SER A 302 44.59 -27.14 21.77
CA SER A 302 45.01 -28.45 22.27
C SER A 302 45.97 -29.17 21.29
N ALA A 303 45.72 -29.05 19.99
CA ALA A 303 46.61 -29.60 18.95
C ALA A 303 47.97 -28.89 18.94
N LEU A 304 48.00 -27.56 19.09
CA LEU A 304 49.24 -26.78 19.18
C LEU A 304 50.07 -27.14 20.43
N HIS A 305 49.43 -27.40 21.56
CA HIS A 305 50.12 -27.76 22.81
C HIS A 305 50.69 -29.19 22.81
N LYS A 306 50.22 -30.07 21.93
CA LYS A 306 50.78 -31.43 21.73
C LYS A 306 51.92 -31.48 20.70
N LEU A 307 52.14 -30.39 19.96
CA LEU A 307 53.19 -30.27 18.94
C LEU A 307 54.40 -29.43 19.43
N SER A 308 54.34 -28.91 20.66
CA SER A 308 55.45 -28.28 21.40
C SER A 308 56.02 -29.23 22.44
#